data_AF-A0A961B421-F1
#
_entry.id   AF-A0A961B421-F1
#
_cell.length_a   1.000
_cell.length_b   1.000
_cell.length_c   1.000
_cell.angle_alpha   90.00
_cell.angle_beta   90.00
_cell.angle_gamma   90.00
#
_symmetry.space_group_name_H-M   'P 1'
#
loop_
_entity.id
_entity.type
_entity.pdbx_description
1 polymer ?
#
loop_
_entity_poly.entity_id
_entity_poly.type
_entity_poly.pdbx_seq_one_letter_code
_entity_poly.pdbx_strand_id
1 'polypeptide(L)'
;GCRVRFCDAYKSAPRRENFPASVTAGFAVEIDAGGAVTRAWIAYSGLGPHPVRARQAEEALRGKVWSEESVISLLSGLSQEVRLPEEAPGAAGGGDRDYRRQLVITMLQKFFYQHPNPDGPPIELGAIGEFVRPSRPFFQPES
;
A
#
# COMPACT_ATOMS: atom_id res chain seq x y z
N GLY A 1 5.99 -11.09 21.58
CA GLY A 1 6.02 -12.25 20.68
C GLY A 1 4.93 -12.10 19.63
N CYS A 2 5.14 -12.59 18.41
CA CYS A 2 4.13 -12.52 17.34
C CYS A 2 2.94 -13.43 17.68
N ARG A 3 1.73 -12.87 17.64
CA ARG A 3 0.47 -13.58 17.84
C ARG A 3 -0.20 -13.89 16.51
N VAL A 4 -0.32 -12.89 15.63
CA VAL A 4 -0.95 -13.05 14.32
C VAL A 4 -0.05 -12.49 13.23
N ARG A 5 -0.08 -13.14 12.06
CA ARG A 5 0.59 -12.70 10.86
C ARG A 5 -0.35 -12.83 9.67
N PHE A 6 -0.43 -11.78 8.86
CA PHE A 6 -1.22 -11.76 7.63
C PHE A 6 -0.43 -11.09 6.51
N CYS A 7 -0.70 -11.50 5.27
CA CYS A 7 -0.02 -10.99 4.09
C CYS A 7 -0.87 -11.13 2.83
N ASP A 8 -0.74 -10.14 1.94
CA ASP A 8 -1.41 -10.13 0.63
C ASP A 8 -0.53 -9.48 -0.43
N ALA A 9 -0.85 -9.78 -1.69
CA ALA A 9 -0.24 -9.18 -2.85
C ALA A 9 -1.30 -8.53 -3.74
N TYR A 10 -0.94 -7.39 -4.33
CA TYR A 10 -1.82 -6.58 -5.15
C TYR A 10 -1.17 -6.33 -6.50
N LYS A 11 -1.99 -6.37 -7.55
CA LYS A 11 -1.59 -6.05 -8.92
C LYS A 11 -2.58 -5.05 -9.51
N SER A 12 -2.07 -3.96 -10.08
CA SER A 12 -2.84 -3.06 -10.92
C SER A 12 -2.37 -3.19 -12.36
N ALA A 13 -3.32 -3.34 -13.29
CA ALA A 13 -3.07 -3.42 -14.72
C ALA A 13 -4.32 -2.93 -15.47
N PRO A 14 -4.17 -2.36 -16.68
CA PRO A 14 -5.29 -2.01 -17.56
C PRO A 14 -6.26 -3.16 -17.85
N ARG A 15 -5.76 -4.40 -17.81
CA ARG A 15 -6.56 -5.62 -18.02
C ARG A 15 -6.27 -6.61 -16.90
N ARG A 16 -7.31 -7.33 -16.48
CA ARG A 16 -7.23 -8.31 -15.39
C ARG A 16 -6.28 -9.47 -15.71
N GLU A 17 -6.31 -9.93 -16.95
CA GLU A 17 -5.61 -11.14 -17.39
C GLU A 17 -4.58 -10.83 -18.49
N ASN A 18 -3.49 -11.60 -18.52
CA ASN A 18 -2.45 -11.57 -19.55
C ASN A 18 -1.89 -10.17 -19.89
N PHE A 19 -1.80 -9.29 -18.89
CA PHE A 19 -1.24 -7.95 -19.05
C PHE A 19 -0.17 -7.69 -17.98
N PRO A 20 0.97 -7.06 -18.33
CA PRO A 20 2.00 -6.68 -17.37
C PRO A 20 1.44 -5.70 -16.32
N ALA A 21 1.86 -5.84 -15.07
CA ALA A 21 1.41 -4.95 -14.00
C ALA A 21 1.94 -3.52 -14.24
N SER A 22 1.08 -2.51 -14.08
CA SER A 22 1.49 -1.11 -13.93
C SER A 22 2.25 -0.92 -12.62
N VAL A 23 1.70 -1.44 -11.53
CA VAL A 23 2.30 -1.50 -10.20
C VAL A 23 1.88 -2.81 -9.55
N THR A 24 2.79 -3.42 -8.82
CA THR A 24 2.51 -4.55 -7.92
C THR A 24 3.03 -4.23 -6.53
N ALA A 25 2.28 -4.63 -5.51
CA ALA A 25 2.67 -4.48 -4.12
C ALA A 25 2.53 -5.80 -3.36
N GLY A 26 3.35 -5.98 -2.33
CA GLY A 26 3.28 -7.09 -1.40
C GLY A 26 3.44 -6.58 0.02
N PHE A 27 2.52 -6.98 0.89
CA PHE A 27 2.49 -6.55 2.28
C PHE A 27 2.43 -7.75 3.22
N ALA A 28 3.13 -7.66 4.34
CA ALA A 28 2.98 -8.59 5.45
C ALA A 28 3.12 -7.85 6.78
N VAL A 29 2.31 -8.21 7.76
CA VAL A 29 2.31 -7.57 9.09
C VAL A 29 2.23 -8.64 10.17
N GLU A 30 3.00 -8.47 11.23
CA GLU A 30 2.98 -9.29 12.45
C GLU A 30 2.50 -8.45 13.63
N ILE A 31 1.48 -8.93 14.33
CA ILE A 31 0.85 -8.28 15.48
C ILE A 31 1.10 -9.10 16.75
N ASP A 32 1.38 -8.45 17.87
CA ASP A 32 1.52 -9.13 19.16
C ASP A 32 0.17 -9.34 19.89
N ALA A 33 0.23 -9.81 21.13
CA ALA A 33 -0.94 -10.00 21.98
C ALA A 33 -1.58 -8.68 22.47
N GLY A 34 -0.84 -7.58 22.45
CA GLY A 34 -1.33 -6.23 22.79
C GLY A 34 -1.96 -5.50 21.61
N GLY A 35 -1.98 -6.09 20.41
CA GLY A 35 -2.52 -5.46 19.21
C GLY A 35 -1.53 -4.51 18.51
N ALA A 36 -0.26 -4.50 18.93
CA ALA A 36 0.77 -3.67 18.33
C ALA A 36 1.50 -4.40 17.20
N VAL A 37 1.89 -3.66 16.18
CA VAL A 37 2.72 -4.15 15.08
C VAL A 37 4.13 -4.43 15.59
N THR A 38 4.55 -5.68 15.53
CA THR A 38 5.93 -6.09 15.86
C THR A 38 6.85 -6.01 14.65
N ARG A 39 6.31 -6.28 13.46
CA ARG A 39 7.06 -6.23 12.20
C ARG A 39 6.13 -5.98 11.03
N ALA A 40 6.61 -5.22 10.06
CA ALA A 40 5.94 -4.99 8.78
C ALA A 40 6.93 -5.20 7.63
N TRP A 41 6.40 -5.66 6.49
CA TRP A 41 7.10 -5.70 5.21
C TRP A 41 6.22 -5.01 4.19
N ILE A 42 6.74 -3.96 3.56
CA ILE A 42 6.02 -3.15 2.58
C ILE A 42 6.89 -3.05 1.34
N ALA A 43 6.49 -3.73 0.27
CA ALA A 43 7.27 -3.81 -0.96
C ALA A 43 6.44 -3.43 -2.20
N TYR A 44 7.09 -2.78 -3.16
CA TYR A 44 6.51 -2.36 -4.44
C TYR A 44 7.40 -2.73 -5.62
N SER A 45 6.79 -2.90 -6.79
CA SER A 45 7.45 -3.07 -8.09
C SER A 45 6.63 -2.41 -9.19
N GLY A 46 7.23 -2.17 -10.37
CA GLY A 46 6.62 -1.39 -11.46
C GLY A 46 6.85 0.12 -11.35
N LEU A 47 7.61 0.56 -10.35
CA LEU A 47 7.96 1.97 -10.11
C LEU A 47 9.36 2.34 -10.65
N GLY A 48 10.11 1.35 -11.13
CA GLY A 48 11.47 1.49 -11.63
C GLY A 48 12.01 0.13 -12.06
N PRO A 49 13.31 0.03 -12.38
CA PRO A 49 13.92 -1.22 -12.86
C PRO A 49 13.99 -2.33 -11.80
N HIS A 50 13.92 -1.97 -10.51
CA HIS A 50 14.04 -2.90 -9.40
C HIS A 50 12.90 -2.73 -8.40
N PRO A 51 12.46 -3.82 -7.73
CA PRO A 51 11.55 -3.71 -6.59
C PRO A 51 12.16 -2.87 -5.46
N VAL A 52 11.29 -2.17 -4.72
CA VAL A 52 11.67 -1.31 -3.59
C VAL A 52 10.91 -1.73 -2.33
N ARG A 53 11.58 -1.66 -1.17
CA ARG A 53 10.94 -1.80 0.14
C ARG A 53 10.85 -0.45 0.83
N ALA A 54 9.68 -0.13 1.36
CA ALA A 54 9.41 1.08 2.11
C ALA A 54 9.80 0.90 3.59
N ARG A 55 11.10 0.83 3.87
CA ARG A 55 11.64 0.52 5.21
C ARG A 55 11.29 1.59 6.24
N GLN A 56 11.18 2.86 5.85
CA GLN A 56 10.77 3.93 6.76
C GLN A 56 9.30 3.75 7.13
N ALA A 57 8.43 3.43 6.18
CA ALA A 57 7.04 3.08 6.48
C ALA A 57 6.91 1.83 7.37
N GLU A 58 7.73 0.80 7.12
CA GLU A 58 7.79 -0.41 7.96
C GLU A 58 8.18 -0.08 9.42
N GLU A 59 9.21 0.75 9.60
CA GLU A 59 9.65 1.19 10.91
C GLU A 59 8.62 2.09 11.59
N ALA A 60 7.97 2.98 10.83
CA ALA A 60 6.93 3.87 11.33
C ALA A 60 5.68 3.13 11.84
N LEU A 61 5.44 1.90 11.40
CA LEU A 61 4.37 1.05 11.94
C LEU A 61 4.79 0.31 13.20
N ARG A 62 6.08 0.03 13.38
CA ARG A 62 6.56 -0.79 14.50
C ARG A 62 6.18 -0.14 15.83
N GLY A 63 5.59 -0.94 16.72
CA GLY A 63 5.10 -0.52 18.03
C GLY A 63 3.75 0.23 18.00
N LYS A 64 3.21 0.57 16.83
CA LYS A 64 1.88 1.19 16.73
C LYS A 64 0.78 0.14 16.74
N VAL A 65 -0.39 0.54 17.23
CA VAL A 65 -1.62 -0.24 17.06
C VAL A 65 -1.99 -0.27 15.58
N TRP A 66 -2.40 -1.43 15.09
CA TRP A 66 -2.93 -1.57 13.73
C TRP A 66 -4.31 -0.90 13.64
N SER A 67 -4.33 0.35 13.16
CA SER A 67 -5.52 1.19 13.06
C SER A 67 -5.46 2.07 11.82
N GLU A 68 -6.62 2.59 11.43
CA GLU A 68 -6.74 3.51 10.29
C GLU A 68 -5.86 4.74 10.48
N GLU A 69 -5.81 5.29 11.70
CA GLU A 69 -4.95 6.43 12.04
C GLU A 69 -3.47 6.12 11.84
N SER A 70 -2.99 4.98 12.33
CA SER A 70 -1.59 4.54 12.16
C SER A 70 -1.23 4.40 10.68
N VAL A 71 -2.13 3.82 9.87
CA VAL A 71 -1.92 3.63 8.43
C VAL A 71 -2.03 4.94 7.67
N ILE A 72 -2.95 5.84 8.00
CA ILE A 72 -3.06 7.15 7.35
C ILE A 72 -1.82 8.01 7.66
N SER A 73 -1.32 7.96 8.90
CA SER A 73 -0.17 8.77 9.34
C SER A 73 1.11 8.53 8.54
N LEU A 74 1.28 7.34 7.95
CA LEU A 74 2.46 7.01 7.13
C LEU A 74 2.26 7.24 5.63
N LEU A 75 1.04 7.46 5.13
CA LEU A 75 0.78 7.54 3.67
C LEU A 75 1.54 8.70 3.02
N SER A 76 1.65 9.84 3.72
CA SER A 76 2.42 10.99 3.23
C SER A 76 3.90 10.65 3.08
N GLY A 77 4.52 10.09 4.12
CA GLY A 77 5.93 9.66 4.10
C GLY A 77 6.20 8.53 3.10
N LEU A 78 5.28 7.59 2.97
CA LEU A 78 5.35 6.47 2.03
C LEU A 78 5.44 6.96 0.58
N SER A 79 4.63 7.95 0.21
CA SER A 79 4.64 8.52 -1.15
C SER A 79 5.96 9.23 -1.51
N GLN A 80 6.67 9.73 -0.50
CA GLN A 80 7.97 10.38 -0.66
C GLN A 80 9.13 9.38 -0.63
N GLU A 81 9.02 8.33 0.19
CA GLU A 81 10.01 7.25 0.30
C GLU A 81 10.06 6.44 -1.00
N VAL A 82 8.88 6.10 -1.52
CA VAL A 82 8.74 5.31 -2.74
C VAL A 82 8.86 6.23 -3.95
N ARG A 83 10.11 6.51 -4.34
CA ARG A 83 10.42 7.40 -5.47
C ARG A 83 10.22 6.71 -6.81
N LEU A 84 9.58 7.41 -7.73
CA LEU A 84 9.54 7.10 -9.16
C LEU A 84 10.66 7.90 -9.85
N PRO A 85 11.73 7.24 -10.35
CA PRO A 85 12.74 7.92 -11.17
C PRO A 85 12.08 8.70 -12.31
N GLU A 86 12.59 9.89 -12.63
CA GLU A 86 12.03 10.72 -13.71
C GLU A 86 12.05 9.99 -15.06
N GLU A 87 13.08 9.18 -15.25
CA GLU A 87 13.33 8.42 -16.48
C GLU A 87 12.84 6.98 -16.39
N ALA A 88 12.07 6.63 -15.35
CA ALA A 88 11.51 5.30 -15.25
C ALA A 88 10.62 5.08 -16.48
N PRO A 89 10.95 4.10 -17.37
CA PRO A 89 10.13 3.84 -18.54
C PRO A 89 8.70 3.68 -18.06
N GLY A 90 7.76 4.38 -18.72
CA GLY A 90 6.36 4.06 -18.56
C GLY A 90 6.26 2.56 -18.79
N ALA A 91 5.80 1.79 -17.81
CA ALA A 91 5.39 0.42 -18.09
C ALA A 91 4.48 0.53 -19.31
N ALA A 92 4.72 -0.21 -20.40
CA ALA A 92 3.96 -0.02 -21.63
C ALA A 92 2.44 -0.12 -21.32
N GLY A 93 1.71 1.01 -21.39
CA GLY A 93 0.30 1.11 -21.02
C GLY A 93 -0.02 1.26 -19.52
N GLY A 94 0.97 1.38 -18.64
CA GLY A 94 0.82 1.75 -17.24
C GLY A 94 0.81 3.27 -17.12
N GLY A 95 -0.28 3.83 -16.59
CA GLY A 95 -0.55 5.27 -16.56
C GLY A 95 0.57 6.15 -16.00
N ASP A 96 0.37 7.46 -16.10
CA ASP A 96 1.38 8.49 -15.79
C ASP A 96 1.99 8.37 -14.37
N ARG A 97 3.12 9.03 -14.12
CA ARG A 97 3.85 9.01 -12.83
C ARG A 97 2.91 9.26 -11.64
N ASP A 98 2.00 10.21 -11.76
CA ASP A 98 1.03 10.52 -10.71
C ASP A 98 0.06 9.38 -10.45
N TYR A 99 -0.38 8.69 -11.50
CA TYR A 99 -1.21 7.50 -11.38
C TYR A 99 -0.46 6.38 -10.64
N ARG A 100 0.80 6.13 -10.97
CA ARG A 100 1.64 5.12 -10.28
C ARG A 100 1.89 5.51 -8.82
N ARG A 101 2.14 6.79 -8.53
CA ARG A 101 2.29 7.30 -7.16
C ARG A 101 1.02 7.09 -6.35
N GLN A 102 -0.15 7.35 -6.94
CA GLN A 102 -1.44 7.11 -6.28
C GLN A 102 -1.66 5.62 -5.97
N LEU A 103 -1.26 4.72 -6.87
CA LEU A 103 -1.38 3.28 -6.66
C LEU A 103 -0.59 2.78 -5.44
N VAL A 104 0.56 3.38 -5.13
CA VAL A 104 1.36 3.04 -3.92
C VAL A 104 0.51 3.20 -2.66
N ILE A 105 -0.18 4.34 -2.56
CA ILE A 105 -1.04 4.70 -1.43
C ILE A 105 -2.29 3.81 -1.42
N THR A 106 -2.99 3.73 -2.56
CA THR A 106 -4.24 2.99 -2.68
C THR A 106 -4.09 1.51 -2.36
N MET A 107 -2.99 0.87 -2.77
CA MET A 107 -2.77 -0.55 -2.46
C MET A 107 -2.59 -0.79 -0.97
N LEU A 108 -1.88 0.08 -0.24
CA LEU A 108 -1.72 -0.08 1.20
C LEU A 108 -3.02 0.21 1.97
N GLN A 109 -3.80 1.19 1.53
CA GLN A 109 -5.14 1.42 2.07
C GLN A 109 -6.04 0.21 1.85
N LYS A 110 -6.01 -0.36 0.64
CA LYS A 110 -6.76 -1.58 0.33
C LYS A 110 -6.37 -2.73 1.25
N PHE A 111 -5.08 -2.89 1.52
CA PHE A 111 -4.60 -3.89 2.48
C PHE A 111 -5.15 -3.68 3.89
N PHE A 112 -5.16 -2.43 4.37
CA PHE A 112 -5.77 -2.11 5.66
C PHE A 112 -7.27 -2.43 5.70
N TYR A 113 -8.04 -1.99 4.70
CA TYR A 113 -9.49 -2.24 4.68
C TYR A 113 -9.86 -3.71 4.45
N GLN A 114 -8.96 -4.50 3.86
CA GLN A 114 -9.10 -5.95 3.77
C GLN A 114 -8.81 -6.61 5.13
N HIS A 115 -7.94 -6.03 5.95
CA HIS A 115 -7.57 -6.53 7.28
C HIS A 115 -7.78 -5.49 8.39
N PRO A 116 -9.01 -4.97 8.61
CA PRO A 116 -9.23 -3.95 9.63
C PRO A 116 -9.14 -4.53 11.04
N ASN A 117 -9.41 -5.84 11.18
CA ASN A 117 -9.18 -6.61 12.39
C ASN A 117 -8.13 -7.69 12.10
N PRO A 118 -6.92 -7.61 12.68
CA PRO A 118 -5.88 -8.60 12.52
C PRO A 118 -6.30 -10.04 12.87
N ASP A 119 -7.25 -10.21 13.79
CA ASP A 119 -7.75 -11.52 14.24
C ASP A 119 -8.90 -12.06 13.40
N GLY A 120 -9.48 -11.20 12.57
CA GLY A 120 -10.63 -11.55 11.74
C GLY A 120 -10.21 -12.21 10.42
N PRO A 121 -11.15 -12.89 9.76
CA PRO A 121 -10.96 -13.23 8.35
C PRO A 121 -10.83 -11.94 7.52
N PRO A 122 -10.09 -11.98 6.39
CA PRO A 122 -10.04 -10.85 5.48
C PRO A 122 -11.44 -10.50 4.95
N ILE A 123 -11.69 -9.20 4.83
CA ILE A 123 -12.92 -8.69 4.22
C ILE A 123 -12.75 -8.61 2.71
N GLU A 124 -13.65 -9.24 1.95
CA GLU A 124 -13.67 -9.07 0.51
C GLU A 124 -14.07 -7.64 0.12
N LEU A 125 -13.13 -6.92 -0.48
CA LEU A 125 -13.36 -5.58 -1.02
C LEU A 125 -13.94 -5.70 -2.43
N GLY A 126 -15.25 -5.90 -2.52
CA GLY A 126 -16.01 -5.88 -3.77
C GLY A 126 -16.16 -4.46 -4.36
N ALA A 127 -16.54 -4.38 -5.63
CA ALA A 127 -16.77 -3.10 -6.34
C ALA A 127 -17.93 -2.25 -5.74
N ILE A 128 -18.74 -2.85 -4.88
CA ILE A 128 -19.89 -2.25 -4.21
C ILE A 128 -19.58 -1.77 -2.77
N GLY A 129 -18.33 -1.91 -2.31
CA GLY A 129 -17.95 -1.40 -0.99
C GLY A 129 -17.94 0.13 -0.97
N GLU A 130 -18.59 0.74 0.01
CA GLU A 130 -18.45 2.18 0.28
C GLU A 130 -17.01 2.45 0.73
N PHE A 131 -16.17 2.93 -0.19
CA PHE A 131 -14.93 3.57 0.20
C PHE A 131 -15.25 4.96 0.76
N VAL A 132 -14.85 5.22 2.00
CA VAL A 132 -14.87 6.57 2.55
C VAL A 132 -14.06 7.45 1.62
N ARG A 133 -14.73 8.37 0.92
CA ARG A 133 -14.04 9.39 0.13
C ARG A 133 -13.28 10.26 1.13
N PRO A 134 -11.96 10.41 0.97
CA PRO A 134 -11.18 11.32 1.80
C PRO A 134 -11.81 12.72 1.74
N SER A 135 -11.92 13.39 2.89
CA SER A 135 -12.49 14.74 2.98
C SER A 135 -11.65 15.81 2.24
N ARG A 136 -10.42 15.47 1.84
CA ARG A 136 -9.52 16.32 1.05
C ARG A 136 -8.79 15.49 -0.01
N PRO A 137 -8.54 16.07 -1.20
CA PRO A 137 -7.66 15.45 -2.18
C PRO A 137 -6.25 15.31 -1.60
N PHE A 138 -5.63 14.14 -1.79
CA PHE A 138 -4.29 13.84 -1.25
C PHE A 138 -3.17 14.58 -1.99
N PHE A 139 -3.43 15.03 -3.22
CA PHE A 139 -2.52 15.83 -4.02
C PHE A 139 -3.12 17.20 -4.28
N GLN A 140 -2.35 18.24 -3.97
CA GLN A 140 -2.53 19.54 -4.59
C GLN A 140 -1.68 19.53 -5.87
N PRO A 141 -2.25 19.87 -7.04
CA PRO A 141 -1.44 20.03 -8.24
C PRO A 141 -0.38 21.11 -7.96
N GLU A 142 0.87 20.82 -8.30
CA GLU A 142 1.92 21.85 -8.25
C GLU A 142 1.54 22.99 -9.21
N SER A 143 1.77 24.22 -8.76
CA SER A 143 1.39 25.47 -9.42
C SER A 143 2.33 25.82 -10.56
#